data_AF-A0A9E3Q5I0-F1
#
_entry.id   AF-A0A9E3Q5I0-F1
#
_cell.length_a   1.000
_cell.length_b   1.000
_cell.length_c   1.000
_cell.angle_alpha   90.00
_cell.angle_beta   90.00
_cell.angle_gamma   90.00
#
_symmetry.space_group_name_H-M   'P 1'
#
loop_
_entity.id
_entity.type
_entity.pdbx_description
1 polymer ?
#
loop_
_entity_poly.entity_id
_entity_poly.type
_entity_poly.pdbx_seq_one_letter_code
_entity_poly.pdbx_strand_id
1 'polypeptide(L)'
;MSEAKESPVDQLWEEYGSIFREFDDLTLARWMAQTLGQLRGRVWRMSHPLVGAYRLAAQIGHDRQVWLKRLANAPADYREAECCRAPLLPLFTRDVVESGLLCLHCGVTAVPFDDLPAQLQNAFRKWAADYSEIHDVAHWDDRQRKQSGNYDHALDEAATRAEKLLARIVRTHLSKLLDPFPAVVWEDQDECLDVRPEDITVA
;
A
#
# COMPACT_ATOMS: atom_id res chain seq x y z
N MET A 1 -2.54 19.39 24.43
CA MET A 1 -2.30 18.54 23.25
C MET A 1 -2.38 19.49 22.06
N SER A 2 -1.27 19.76 21.38
CA SER A 2 -1.26 20.66 20.23
C SER A 2 -2.07 20.02 19.11
N GLU A 3 -3.24 20.58 18.81
CA GLU A 3 -3.96 20.34 17.57
C GLU A 3 -2.99 20.70 16.43
N ALA A 4 -2.34 19.69 15.86
CA ALA A 4 -1.67 19.85 14.59
C ALA A 4 -2.78 20.27 13.61
N LYS A 5 -2.68 21.48 13.05
CA LYS A 5 -3.59 21.92 12.00
C LYS A 5 -3.57 20.85 10.92
N GLU A 6 -4.71 20.21 10.68
CA GLU A 6 -4.89 19.28 9.56
C GLU A 6 -4.34 19.93 8.30
N SER A 7 -3.44 19.22 7.62
CA SER A 7 -2.86 19.74 6.39
C SER A 7 -3.98 19.91 5.35
N PRO A 8 -3.81 20.79 4.35
CA PRO A 8 -4.78 20.89 3.25
C PRO A 8 -5.05 19.55 2.55
N VAL A 9 -4.07 18.64 2.56
CA VAL A 9 -4.19 17.28 2.01
C VAL A 9 -5.09 16.42 2.90
N ASP A 10 -4.97 16.52 4.22
CA ASP A 10 -5.83 15.77 5.16
C ASP A 10 -7.29 16.19 4.99
N GLN A 11 -7.55 17.50 4.90
CA GLN A 11 -8.89 18.05 4.66
C GLN A 11 -9.49 17.56 3.33
N LEU A 12 -8.67 17.46 2.29
CA LEU A 12 -9.11 16.95 0.99
C LEU A 12 -9.50 15.46 1.07
N TRP A 13 -8.72 14.65 1.81
CA TRP A 13 -9.06 13.25 2.04
C TRP A 13 -10.34 13.09 2.87
N GLU A 14 -10.55 13.96 3.86
CA GLU A 14 -11.80 14.00 4.61
C GLU A 14 -13.01 14.33 3.72
N GLU A 15 -12.84 15.26 2.77
CA GLU A 15 -13.86 15.62 1.80
C GLU A 15 -14.17 14.43 0.88
N TYR A 16 -13.15 13.76 0.33
CA TYR A 16 -13.33 12.58 -0.52
C TYR A 16 -13.99 11.42 0.22
N GLY A 17 -13.76 11.28 1.54
CA GLY A 17 -14.42 10.28 2.37
C GLY A 17 -15.89 10.58 2.69
N SER A 18 -16.36 11.81 2.49
CA SER A 18 -17.71 12.26 2.91
C SER A 18 -18.85 11.37 2.40
N ILE A 19 -18.80 10.98 1.13
CA ILE A 19 -19.81 10.12 0.50
C ILE A 19 -20.01 8.79 1.23
N PHE A 20 -18.93 8.20 1.76
CA PHE A 20 -19.00 6.93 2.49
C PHE A 20 -19.46 7.13 3.94
N ARG A 21 -19.32 8.33 4.51
CA ARG A 21 -19.89 8.67 5.83
C ARG A 21 -21.42 8.74 5.75
N GLU A 22 -21.96 9.19 4.62
CA GLU A 22 -23.41 9.28 4.38
C GLU A 22 -24.08 7.91 4.18
N PHE A 23 -23.32 6.88 3.77
CA PHE A 23 -23.85 5.53 3.64
C PHE A 23 -24.26 4.96 5.00
N ASP A 24 -25.43 4.33 5.08
CA ASP A 24 -25.74 3.45 6.21
C ASP A 24 -24.81 2.22 6.22
N ASP A 25 -24.74 1.50 7.35
CA ASP A 25 -23.79 0.40 7.51
C ASP A 25 -23.99 -0.74 6.49
N LEU A 26 -25.23 -1.00 6.09
CA LEU A 26 -25.55 -2.06 5.13
C LEU A 26 -25.14 -1.65 3.73
N THR A 27 -25.41 -0.40 3.33
CA THR A 27 -24.97 0.16 2.05
C THR A 27 -23.44 0.15 1.94
N LEU A 28 -22.76 0.60 3.00
CA LEU A 28 -21.29 0.58 3.07
C LEU A 28 -20.72 -0.84 2.99
N ALA A 29 -21.25 -1.78 3.78
CA ALA A 29 -20.80 -3.17 3.77
C ALA A 29 -21.00 -3.83 2.40
N ARG A 30 -22.14 -3.59 1.73
CA ARG A 30 -22.41 -4.11 0.38
C ARG A 30 -21.48 -3.51 -0.66
N TRP A 31 -21.27 -2.20 -0.62
CA TRP A 31 -20.36 -1.53 -1.55
C TRP A 31 -18.94 -2.07 -1.39
N MET A 32 -18.44 -2.18 -0.16
CA MET A 32 -17.11 -2.73 0.10
C MET A 32 -16.98 -4.20 -0.35
N ALA A 33 -18.00 -5.04 -0.09
CA ALA A 33 -18.00 -6.43 -0.53
C ALA A 33 -17.98 -6.56 -2.06
N GLN A 34 -18.77 -5.75 -2.76
CA GLN A 34 -18.79 -5.73 -4.23
C GLN A 34 -17.46 -5.26 -4.82
N THR A 35 -16.88 -4.20 -4.25
CA THR A 35 -15.58 -3.66 -4.69
C THR A 35 -14.45 -4.67 -4.48
N LEU A 36 -14.42 -5.40 -3.36
CA LEU A 36 -13.47 -6.51 -3.16
C LEU A 36 -13.58 -7.57 -4.27
N GLY A 37 -14.81 -7.88 -4.71
CA GLY A 37 -15.04 -8.77 -5.84
C GLY A 37 -14.39 -8.27 -7.14
N GLN A 38 -14.37 -6.96 -7.37
CA GLN A 38 -13.72 -6.35 -8.55
C GLN A 38 -12.19 -6.35 -8.46
N LEU A 39 -11.64 -6.31 -7.25
CA LEU A 39 -10.18 -6.32 -7.05
C LEU A 39 -9.55 -7.71 -7.27
N ARG A 40 -10.36 -8.77 -7.33
CA ARG A 40 -9.87 -10.14 -7.40
C ARG A 40 -8.97 -10.40 -8.62
N GLY A 41 -7.93 -11.20 -8.41
CA GLY A 41 -7.06 -11.79 -9.42
C GLY A 41 -5.98 -10.86 -9.95
N ARG A 42 -5.74 -9.72 -9.29
CA ARG A 42 -4.78 -8.70 -9.75
C ARG A 42 -3.96 -8.14 -8.59
N VAL A 43 -2.75 -7.71 -8.95
CA VAL A 43 -1.92 -6.84 -8.12
C VAL A 43 -2.26 -5.40 -8.50
N TRP A 44 -2.75 -4.62 -7.55
CA TRP A 44 -3.23 -3.26 -7.78
C TRP A 44 -2.26 -2.23 -7.26
N ARG A 45 -2.04 -1.19 -8.06
CA ARG A 45 -1.41 0.04 -7.60
C ARG A 45 -2.24 0.69 -6.49
N MET A 46 -1.58 1.16 -5.45
CA MET A 46 -2.20 1.93 -4.39
C MET A 46 -2.81 3.23 -4.93
N SER A 47 -2.18 3.83 -5.95
CA SER A 47 -2.68 5.00 -6.67
C SER A 47 -3.93 4.75 -7.53
N HIS A 48 -4.34 3.50 -7.75
CA HIS A 48 -5.49 3.21 -8.62
C HIS A 48 -6.77 3.80 -8.03
N PRO A 49 -7.59 4.57 -8.79
CA PRO A 49 -8.75 5.28 -8.23
C PRO A 49 -9.74 4.39 -7.47
N LEU A 50 -9.99 3.17 -7.96
CA LEU A 50 -10.85 2.20 -7.25
C LEU A 50 -10.25 1.76 -5.90
N VAL A 51 -8.93 1.62 -5.81
CA VAL A 51 -8.23 1.27 -4.56
C VAL A 51 -8.28 2.45 -3.59
N GLY A 52 -8.06 3.67 -4.07
CA GLY A 52 -8.20 4.89 -3.27
C GLY A 52 -9.62 5.03 -2.69
N ALA A 53 -10.65 4.88 -3.53
CA ALA A 53 -12.05 4.89 -3.08
C ALA A 53 -12.33 3.77 -2.08
N TYR A 54 -11.80 2.57 -2.31
CA TYR A 54 -11.95 1.45 -1.38
C TYR A 54 -11.30 1.74 -0.03
N ARG A 55 -10.09 2.33 -0.01
CA ARG A 55 -9.37 2.66 1.23
C ARG A 55 -10.15 3.68 2.07
N LEU A 56 -10.74 4.70 1.45
CA LEU A 56 -11.60 5.65 2.13
C LEU A 56 -12.84 4.98 2.76
N ALA A 57 -13.53 4.14 1.99
CA ALA A 57 -14.64 3.35 2.50
C ALA A 57 -14.21 2.39 3.62
N ALA A 58 -13.02 1.80 3.50
CA ALA A 58 -12.48 0.84 4.46
C ALA A 58 -12.11 1.49 5.80
N GLN A 59 -11.61 2.73 5.79
CA GLN A 59 -11.36 3.49 7.01
C GLN A 59 -12.67 3.75 7.78
N ILE A 60 -13.68 4.28 7.09
CA ILE A 60 -15.01 4.52 7.69
C ILE A 60 -15.66 3.20 8.13
N GLY A 61 -15.51 2.15 7.32
CA GLY A 61 -16.01 0.81 7.63
C GLY A 61 -15.31 0.20 8.84
N HIS A 62 -14.01 0.45 9.01
CA HIS A 62 -13.23 0.02 10.17
C HIS A 62 -13.70 0.73 11.44
N ASP A 63 -13.83 2.05 11.40
CA ASP A 63 -14.30 2.87 12.53
C ASP A 63 -15.71 2.44 12.98
N ARG A 64 -16.58 2.11 12.02
CA ARG A 64 -17.95 1.65 12.26
C ARG A 64 -18.06 0.15 12.49
N GLN A 65 -16.94 -0.58 12.41
CA GLN A 65 -16.86 -2.03 12.56
C GLN A 65 -17.85 -2.81 11.67
N VAL A 66 -18.03 -2.39 10.41
CA VAL A 66 -19.08 -2.93 9.52
C VAL A 66 -18.97 -4.44 9.30
N TRP A 67 -17.75 -4.98 9.25
CA TRP A 67 -17.52 -6.41 9.06
C TRP A 67 -17.92 -7.24 10.28
N LEU A 68 -17.74 -6.71 11.50
CA LEU A 68 -18.16 -7.38 12.74
C LEU A 68 -19.69 -7.45 12.87
N LYS A 69 -20.40 -6.51 12.24
CA LYS A 69 -21.88 -6.47 12.22
C LYS A 69 -22.50 -7.52 11.29
N ARG A 70 -21.70 -8.14 10.40
CA ARG A 70 -22.13 -9.21 9.47
C ARG A 70 -23.34 -8.83 8.59
N LEU A 71 -23.38 -7.56 8.15
CA LEU A 71 -24.49 -7.02 7.35
C LEU A 71 -24.40 -7.40 5.86
N ALA A 72 -23.20 -7.69 5.37
CA ALA A 72 -22.94 -8.23 4.04
C ALA A 72 -21.86 -9.31 4.12
N ASN A 73 -21.93 -10.28 3.21
CA ASN A 73 -20.91 -11.31 3.09
C ASN A 73 -19.73 -10.78 2.28
N ALA A 74 -18.52 -10.94 2.83
CA ALA A 74 -17.31 -10.76 2.05
C ALA A 74 -17.23 -11.80 0.91
N PRO A 75 -16.55 -11.51 -0.20
CA PRO A 75 -16.29 -12.53 -1.20
C PRO A 75 -15.50 -13.70 -0.59
N ALA A 76 -15.91 -14.93 -0.91
CA ALA A 76 -15.55 -16.13 -0.14
C ALA A 76 -14.05 -16.47 -0.12
N ASP A 77 -13.30 -15.96 -1.08
CA ASP A 77 -11.87 -16.13 -1.23
C ASP A 77 -11.05 -15.20 -0.32
N TYR A 78 -11.64 -14.11 0.15
CA TYR A 78 -10.99 -13.22 1.12
C TYR A 78 -11.14 -13.78 2.52
N ARG A 79 -10.05 -14.35 3.04
CA ARG A 79 -9.94 -14.79 4.43
C ARG A 79 -10.09 -13.61 5.38
N GLU A 80 -10.54 -13.87 6.59
CA GLU A 80 -10.63 -12.86 7.64
C GLU A 80 -9.22 -12.47 8.12
N ALA A 81 -8.92 -11.18 8.20
CA ALA A 81 -7.67 -10.67 8.76
C ALA A 81 -7.71 -10.71 10.29
N GLU A 82 -6.66 -11.19 10.93
CA GLU A 82 -6.59 -11.32 12.39
C GLU A 82 -6.63 -9.97 13.11
N CYS A 83 -6.05 -8.94 12.51
CA CYS A 83 -5.89 -7.61 13.11
C CYS A 83 -7.22 -6.87 13.34
N CYS A 84 -8.17 -6.96 12.40
CA CYS A 84 -9.39 -6.16 12.43
C CYS A 84 -10.66 -6.92 12.02
N ARG A 85 -10.54 -8.22 11.72
CA ARG A 85 -11.64 -9.09 11.31
C ARG A 85 -12.30 -8.70 9.98
N ALA A 86 -11.69 -7.77 9.23
CA ALA A 86 -12.10 -7.43 7.88
C ALA A 86 -11.59 -8.49 6.87
N PRO A 87 -12.15 -8.53 5.65
CA PRO A 87 -11.61 -9.35 4.57
C PRO A 87 -10.16 -8.94 4.26
N LEU A 88 -9.25 -9.91 4.22
CA LEU A 88 -7.82 -9.67 4.09
C LEU A 88 -7.48 -9.16 2.70
N LEU A 89 -7.17 -7.86 2.62
CA LEU A 89 -6.59 -7.22 1.46
C LEU A 89 -5.20 -6.67 1.87
N PRO A 90 -4.12 -7.41 1.57
CA PRO A 90 -2.77 -7.03 1.96
C PRO A 90 -2.23 -5.89 1.11
N LEU A 91 -1.49 -4.98 1.75
CA LEU A 91 -0.70 -3.92 1.16
C LEU A 91 0.79 -4.26 1.30
N PHE A 92 1.48 -4.31 0.18
CA PHE A 92 2.93 -4.40 0.08
C PHE A 92 3.52 -2.98 0.04
N THR A 93 4.51 -2.70 0.89
CA THR A 93 5.25 -1.43 0.92
C THR A 93 6.75 -1.69 0.77
N ARG A 94 7.54 -0.62 0.62
CA ARG A 94 9.00 -0.72 0.63
C ARG A 94 9.57 -1.33 1.92
N ASP A 95 8.88 -1.15 3.05
CA ASP A 95 9.28 -1.62 4.39
C ASP A 95 8.76 -3.04 4.69
N VAL A 96 8.58 -3.88 3.67
CA VAL A 96 7.97 -5.22 3.83
C VAL A 96 8.76 -6.14 4.76
N VAL A 97 10.08 -5.95 4.88
CA VAL A 97 10.94 -6.79 5.72
C VAL A 97 10.68 -6.50 7.20
N GLU A 98 10.44 -5.24 7.53
CA GLU A 98 10.18 -4.73 8.88
C GLU A 98 8.71 -4.90 9.27
N SER A 99 7.81 -4.62 8.32
CA SER A 99 6.37 -4.49 8.59
C SER A 99 5.53 -5.71 8.17
N GLY A 100 6.07 -6.60 7.33
CA GLY A 100 5.27 -7.63 6.66
C GLY A 100 4.32 -7.02 5.61
N LEU A 101 3.21 -7.72 5.33
CA LEU A 101 2.11 -7.14 4.54
C LEU A 101 1.13 -6.45 5.47
N LEU A 102 0.81 -5.18 5.19
CA LEU A 102 -0.11 -4.38 5.99
C LEU A 102 -1.57 -4.65 5.61
N CYS A 103 -2.49 -4.46 6.55
CA CYS A 103 -3.91 -4.51 6.27
C CYS A 103 -4.37 -3.21 5.61
N LEU A 104 -4.98 -3.27 4.43
CA LEU A 104 -5.51 -2.04 3.79
C LEU A 104 -6.65 -1.37 4.60
N HIS A 105 -7.28 -2.10 5.52
CA HIS A 105 -8.39 -1.58 6.34
C HIS A 105 -7.93 -0.78 7.56
N CYS A 106 -6.87 -1.23 8.25
CA CYS A 106 -6.45 -0.65 9.53
C CYS A 106 -4.96 -0.28 9.60
N GLY A 107 -4.17 -0.54 8.55
CA GLY A 107 -2.76 -0.16 8.48
C GLY A 107 -1.79 -0.99 9.34
N VAL A 108 -2.30 -1.87 10.20
CA VAL A 108 -1.47 -2.80 11.00
C VAL A 108 -1.03 -3.99 10.16
N THR A 109 0.10 -4.61 10.51
CA THR A 109 0.57 -5.88 9.94
C THR A 109 -0.53 -6.94 9.93
N ALA A 110 -0.92 -7.38 8.73
CA ALA A 110 -1.89 -8.43 8.51
C ALA A 110 -1.24 -9.79 8.28
N VAL A 111 -0.03 -9.80 7.69
CA VAL A 111 0.78 -11.00 7.46
C VAL A 111 2.22 -10.67 7.84
N PRO A 112 2.75 -11.23 8.94
CA PRO A 112 4.15 -11.07 9.30
C PRO A 112 5.08 -11.51 8.18
N PHE A 113 6.25 -10.88 8.07
CA PHE A 113 7.22 -11.21 7.01
C PHE A 113 7.65 -12.69 7.05
N ASP A 114 7.84 -13.22 8.26
CA ASP A 114 8.27 -14.61 8.48
C ASP A 114 7.21 -15.65 8.08
N ASP A 115 5.95 -15.23 7.94
CA ASP A 115 4.83 -16.09 7.48
C ASP A 115 4.67 -16.09 5.95
N LEU A 116 5.45 -15.28 5.22
CA LEU A 116 5.45 -15.30 3.76
C LEU A 116 6.18 -16.55 3.23
N PRO A 117 5.88 -17.02 2.00
CA PRO A 117 6.64 -18.11 1.39
C PRO A 117 8.14 -17.83 1.37
N ALA A 118 8.98 -18.78 1.79
CA ALA A 118 10.43 -18.60 1.94
C ALA A 118 11.13 -18.09 0.65
N GLN A 119 10.65 -18.50 -0.52
CA GLN A 119 11.15 -18.01 -1.81
C GLN A 119 10.89 -16.51 -2.00
N LEU A 120 9.73 -16.02 -1.55
CA LEU A 120 9.38 -14.61 -1.59
C LEU A 120 10.12 -13.82 -0.52
N GLN A 121 10.30 -14.37 0.68
CA GLN A 121 11.10 -13.72 1.73
C GLN A 121 12.52 -13.39 1.23
N ASN A 122 13.21 -14.35 0.61
CA ASN A 122 14.56 -14.12 0.08
C ASN A 122 14.58 -13.04 -1.01
N ALA A 123 13.60 -13.07 -1.91
CA ALA A 123 13.47 -12.07 -2.97
C ALA A 123 13.19 -10.67 -2.42
N PHE A 124 12.30 -10.58 -1.43
CA PHE A 124 11.90 -9.32 -0.79
C PHE A 124 13.02 -8.74 0.07
N ARG A 125 13.77 -9.54 0.84
CA ARG A 125 14.96 -9.05 1.56
C ARG A 125 15.97 -8.44 0.60
N LYS A 126 16.26 -9.13 -0.50
CA LYS A 126 17.20 -8.62 -1.51
C LYS A 126 16.68 -7.32 -2.13
N TRP A 127 15.41 -7.30 -2.54
CA TRP A 127 14.83 -6.12 -3.16
C TRP A 127 14.77 -4.92 -2.21
N ALA A 128 14.38 -5.13 -0.95
CA ALA A 128 14.32 -4.08 0.06
C ALA A 128 15.72 -3.51 0.38
N ALA A 129 16.75 -4.37 0.45
CA ALA A 129 18.13 -3.90 0.60
C ALA A 129 18.61 -3.07 -0.61
N ASP A 130 18.37 -3.57 -1.83
CA ASP A 130 18.70 -2.84 -3.06
C ASP A 130 17.95 -1.49 -3.13
N TYR A 131 16.69 -1.44 -2.66
CA TYR A 131 15.85 -0.25 -2.63
C TYR A 131 16.28 0.75 -1.56
N SER A 132 16.60 0.28 -0.34
CA SER A 132 17.07 1.13 0.77
C SER A 132 18.32 1.91 0.38
N GLU A 133 19.29 1.27 -0.29
CA GLU A 133 20.50 1.94 -0.75
C GLU A 133 20.21 3.10 -1.73
N ILE A 134 19.15 2.96 -2.54
CA ILE A 134 18.69 4.01 -3.47
C ILE A 134 17.96 5.12 -2.73
N HIS A 135 17.03 4.74 -1.85
CA HIS A 135 16.22 5.67 -1.08
C HIS A 135 17.07 6.54 -0.15
N ASP A 136 18.14 5.98 0.41
CA ASP A 136 19.07 6.68 1.29
C ASP A 136 19.73 7.91 0.64
N VAL A 137 19.78 7.98 -0.70
CA VAL A 137 20.28 9.17 -1.41
C VAL A 137 19.48 10.42 -1.04
N ALA A 138 18.14 10.31 -0.91
CA ALA A 138 17.29 11.43 -0.46
C ALA A 138 17.64 11.92 0.95
N HIS A 139 18.20 11.04 1.77
CA HIS A 139 18.50 11.27 3.19
C HIS A 139 19.99 11.50 3.46
N TRP A 140 20.82 11.67 2.43
CA TRP A 140 22.24 11.97 2.59
C TRP A 140 22.47 13.24 3.42
N ASP A 141 23.48 13.20 4.28
CA ASP A 141 23.93 14.35 5.06
C ASP A 141 24.74 15.36 4.20
N ASP A 142 25.03 16.53 4.76
CA ASP A 142 25.79 17.60 4.08
C ASP A 142 27.16 17.15 3.59
N ARG A 143 27.78 16.17 4.26
CA ARG A 143 29.10 15.66 3.87
C ARG A 143 28.97 14.76 2.65
N GLN A 144 28.02 13.82 2.65
CA GLN A 144 27.73 12.93 1.53
C GLN A 144 27.35 13.73 0.28
N ARG A 145 26.46 14.73 0.43
CA ARG A 145 26.04 15.63 -0.65
C ARG A 145 27.20 16.41 -1.28
N LYS A 146 28.18 16.85 -0.47
CA LYS A 146 29.38 17.53 -0.98
C LYS A 146 30.34 16.56 -1.68
N GLN A 147 30.44 15.33 -1.19
CA GLN A 147 31.30 14.31 -1.77
C GLN A 147 30.83 13.80 -3.13
N SER A 148 29.52 13.79 -3.38
CA SER A 148 28.97 13.41 -4.70
C SER A 148 29.29 14.41 -5.81
N GLY A 149 29.60 15.67 -5.46
CA GLY A 149 29.90 16.76 -6.39
C GLY A 149 28.66 17.34 -7.09
N ASN A 150 27.71 16.49 -7.48
CA ASN A 150 26.41 16.89 -8.02
C ASN A 150 25.29 16.05 -7.37
N TYR A 151 24.70 16.58 -6.31
CA TYR A 151 23.66 15.90 -5.56
C TYR A 151 22.34 15.78 -6.34
N ASP A 152 21.96 16.82 -7.08
CA ASP A 152 20.72 16.81 -7.88
C ASP A 152 20.74 15.68 -8.90
N HIS A 153 21.87 15.50 -9.60
CA HIS A 153 22.03 14.36 -10.52
C HIS A 153 21.97 13.00 -9.80
N ALA A 154 22.53 12.90 -8.59
CA ALA A 154 22.45 11.66 -7.82
C ALA A 154 21.02 11.33 -7.39
N LEU A 155 20.21 12.36 -7.07
CA LEU A 155 18.77 12.20 -6.79
C LEU A 155 18.01 11.74 -8.03
N ASP A 156 18.22 12.37 -9.18
CA ASP A 156 17.56 12.00 -10.44
C ASP A 156 17.89 10.54 -10.84
N GLU A 157 19.16 10.13 -10.68
CA GLU A 157 19.58 8.75 -10.90
C GLU A 157 18.94 7.77 -9.90
N ALA A 158 18.81 8.18 -8.64
CA ALA A 158 18.17 7.39 -7.60
C ALA A 158 16.67 7.20 -7.90
N ALA A 159 15.95 8.27 -8.25
CA ALA A 159 14.54 8.21 -8.66
C ALA A 159 14.34 7.25 -9.84
N THR A 160 15.15 7.39 -10.91
CA THR A 160 15.11 6.51 -12.08
C THR A 160 15.37 5.04 -11.72
N ARG A 161 16.27 4.77 -10.76
CA ARG A 161 16.56 3.41 -10.28
C ARG A 161 15.42 2.87 -9.43
N ALA A 162 14.82 3.69 -8.57
CA ALA A 162 13.69 3.32 -7.73
C ALA A 162 12.47 2.95 -8.59
N GLU A 163 12.14 3.74 -9.61
CA GLU A 163 11.09 3.43 -10.60
C GLU A 163 11.28 2.04 -11.21
N LYS A 164 12.51 1.72 -11.66
CA LYS A 164 12.84 0.42 -12.26
C LYS A 164 12.72 -0.72 -11.25
N LEU A 165 13.12 -0.51 -10.01
CA LEU A 165 12.98 -1.51 -8.94
C LEU A 165 11.52 -1.78 -8.59
N LEU A 166 10.70 -0.74 -8.49
CA LEU A 166 9.26 -0.83 -8.25
C LEU A 166 8.56 -1.55 -9.41
N ALA A 167 8.88 -1.20 -10.66
CA ALA A 167 8.35 -1.91 -11.83
C ALA A 167 8.79 -3.39 -11.87
N ARG A 168 10.04 -3.69 -11.45
CA ARG A 168 10.58 -5.05 -11.47
C ARG A 168 9.90 -5.95 -10.44
N ILE A 169 9.77 -5.50 -9.19
CA ILE A 169 9.23 -6.33 -8.10
C ILE A 169 7.79 -6.79 -8.38
N VAL A 170 6.98 -5.92 -8.99
CA VAL A 170 5.61 -6.22 -9.41
C VAL A 170 5.60 -7.35 -10.44
N ARG A 171 6.44 -7.24 -11.47
CA ARG A 171 6.50 -8.21 -12.58
C ARG A 171 7.05 -9.57 -12.18
N THR A 172 8.01 -9.61 -11.25
CA THR A 172 8.75 -10.85 -10.95
C THR A 172 8.26 -11.57 -9.70
N HIS A 173 7.72 -10.86 -8.70
CA HIS A 173 7.43 -11.46 -7.40
C HIS A 173 6.03 -11.17 -6.87
N LEU A 174 5.46 -9.96 -7.02
CA LEU A 174 4.16 -9.65 -6.41
C LEU A 174 3.02 -10.48 -7.00
N SER A 175 3.08 -10.85 -8.28
CA SER A 175 2.08 -11.75 -8.89
C SER A 175 1.99 -13.11 -8.19
N LYS A 176 3.07 -13.60 -7.58
CA LYS A 176 3.10 -14.87 -6.82
C LYS A 176 2.37 -14.76 -5.48
N LEU A 177 2.13 -13.55 -4.97
CA LEU A 177 1.28 -13.35 -3.80
C LEU A 177 -0.20 -13.57 -4.12
N LEU A 178 -0.59 -13.67 -5.40
CA LEU A 178 -1.96 -14.02 -5.78
C LEU A 178 -2.32 -15.49 -5.53
N ASP A 179 -1.32 -16.36 -5.27
CA ASP A 179 -1.57 -17.75 -4.90
C ASP A 179 -2.22 -17.85 -3.50
N PRO A 180 -1.68 -17.22 -2.44
CA PRO A 180 -2.31 -17.21 -1.11
C PRO A 180 -3.34 -16.11 -0.87
N PHE A 181 -3.40 -15.07 -1.72
CA PHE A 181 -4.27 -13.90 -1.53
C PHE A 181 -5.09 -13.61 -2.80
N PRO A 182 -6.41 -13.34 -2.69
CA PRO A 182 -7.23 -13.07 -3.88
C PRO A 182 -6.82 -11.82 -4.65
N ALA A 183 -6.26 -10.83 -3.95
CA ALA A 183 -5.76 -9.57 -4.50
C ALA A 183 -4.67 -9.03 -3.58
N VAL A 184 -3.79 -8.20 -4.13
CA VAL A 184 -2.71 -7.53 -3.38
C VAL A 184 -2.64 -6.09 -3.84
N VAL A 185 -2.48 -5.16 -2.91
CA VAL A 185 -2.18 -3.75 -3.22
C VAL A 185 -0.70 -3.51 -3.01
N TRP A 186 -0.07 -2.63 -3.79
CA TRP A 186 1.32 -2.23 -3.59
C TRP A 186 1.50 -0.72 -3.68
N GLU A 187 2.37 -0.19 -2.82
CA GLU A 187 2.77 1.22 -2.80
C GLU A 187 3.60 1.56 -4.06
N ASP A 188 3.05 2.42 -4.91
CA ASP A 188 3.62 2.76 -6.21
C ASP A 188 4.10 4.21 -6.30
N GLN A 189 4.67 4.71 -5.20
CA GLN A 189 5.25 6.05 -5.12
C GLN A 189 6.37 6.10 -4.06
N ASP A 190 7.25 7.09 -4.19
CA ASP A 190 8.24 7.46 -3.17
C ASP A 190 8.37 8.98 -3.11
N GLU A 191 7.79 9.57 -2.07
CA GLU A 191 7.78 11.02 -1.87
C GLU A 191 9.19 11.61 -1.64
N CYS A 192 10.13 10.83 -1.09
CA CYS A 192 11.48 11.31 -0.81
C CYS A 192 12.31 11.46 -2.09
N LEU A 193 12.02 10.63 -3.10
CA LEU A 193 12.67 10.64 -4.40
C LEU A 193 11.82 11.32 -5.50
N ASP A 194 10.66 11.90 -5.16
CA ASP A 194 9.63 12.41 -6.09
C ASP A 194 9.24 11.39 -7.19
N VAL A 195 9.26 10.10 -6.86
CA VAL A 195 8.80 9.04 -7.76
C VAL A 195 7.29 8.96 -7.67
N ARG A 196 6.61 9.19 -8.78
CA ARG A 196 5.15 9.19 -8.86
C ARG A 196 4.62 7.93 -9.53
N PRO A 197 3.33 7.61 -9.33
CA PRO A 197 2.69 6.46 -9.97
C PRO A 197 2.89 6.40 -11.50
N GLU A 198 2.81 7.54 -12.17
CA GLU A 198 2.93 7.68 -13.62
C GLU A 198 4.32 7.37 -14.17
N ASP A 199 5.38 7.50 -13.36
CA ASP A 199 6.75 7.26 -13.78
C ASP A 199 7.05 5.75 -13.89
N ILE A 200 6.32 4.93 -13.13
CA ILE A 200 6.56 3.50 -13.06
C ILE A 200 5.88 2.80 -14.24
N THR A 201 6.67 2.27 -15.18
CA THR A 201 6.14 1.48 -16.30
C THR A 201 6.17 -0.02 -15.99
N VAL A 202 4.99 -0.63 -15.83
CA VAL A 202 4.80 -2.07 -15.50
C VAL A 202 4.45 -2.95 -16.71
N ALA A 203 4.65 -2.44 -17.93
CA ALA A 203 4.46 -3.21 -19.17
C ALA A 203 5.39 -4.42 -19.28
#